data_AF-A0A2P4Q1E4-F1
#
_entry.id   AF-A0A2P4Q1E4-F1
#
_cell.length_a   1.000
_cell.length_b   1.000
_cell.length_c   1.000
_cell.angle_alpha   90.00
_cell.angle_beta   90.00
_cell.angle_gamma   90.00
#
_symmetry.space_group_name_H-M   'P 1'
#
loop_
_entity.id
_entity.type
_entity.pdbx_description
1 polymer ?
#
loop_
_entity_poly.entity_id
_entity_poly.type
_entity_poly.pdbx_seq_one_letter_code
_entity_poly.pdbx_strand_id
1 'polypeptide(L)'
;MYYILIDDGFVKSKVLQEPIIGIQITAWNFMTISNSGSIKDVYEKKVYSSSIDGKVRLTEMGTSYFKSFKHDKIKVREFFDNLTQELAKAIPVGPERITNNGEYKIDTSVLPERYILYINIKKAKKKTDMPVNLVDDLDTLIKYKIITVIGSGKYSIYLDDKYGYVTYITIQRWIDENLGSLLGTIALNALLLLISYLKNVCNLHMWKCY
;
A
#
# COMPACT_ATOMS: atom_id res chain seq x y z
N MET A 1 29.12 -0.08 -2.53
CA MET A 1 29.14 -1.50 -2.94
C MET A 1 28.95 -2.30 -1.67
N TYR A 2 27.80 -2.98 -1.53
CA TYR A 2 27.52 -3.82 -0.37
C TYR A 2 27.56 -5.27 -0.84
N TYR A 3 28.14 -6.14 -0.04
CA TYR A 3 28.13 -7.58 -0.26
C TYR A 3 27.52 -8.23 0.97
N ILE A 4 26.73 -9.27 0.74
CA ILE A 4 26.16 -10.10 1.80
C ILE A 4 27.04 -11.35 1.89
N LEU A 5 27.67 -11.57 3.03
CA LEU A 5 28.32 -12.84 3.34
C LEU A 5 27.32 -13.69 4.13
N ILE A 6 27.13 -14.93 3.70
CA ILE A 6 26.38 -15.93 4.44
C ILE A 6 27.35 -17.08 4.70
N ASP A 7 27.65 -17.32 5.97
CA ASP A 7 28.55 -18.38 6.39
C ASP A 7 27.95 -19.77 6.14
N ASP A 8 28.84 -20.75 5.97
CA ASP A 8 28.45 -22.16 5.90
C ASP A 8 27.69 -22.57 7.16
N GLY A 9 26.56 -23.26 6.97
CA GLY A 9 25.71 -23.71 8.07
C GLY A 9 24.84 -22.63 8.72
N PHE A 10 24.75 -21.43 8.13
CA PHE A 10 23.75 -20.43 8.52
C PHE A 10 22.31 -20.97 8.45
N VAL A 11 22.04 -21.90 7.53
CA VAL A 11 20.76 -22.62 7.42
C VAL A 11 21.01 -24.12 7.44
N LYS A 12 20.06 -24.89 7.98
CA LYS A 12 20.06 -26.36 7.91
C LYS A 12 18.90 -26.87 7.07
N SER A 13 19.15 -27.95 6.31
CA SER A 13 18.10 -28.65 5.59
C SER A 13 17.12 -29.26 6.59
N LYS A 14 15.82 -28.99 6.44
CA LYS A 14 14.79 -29.56 7.31
C LYS A 14 14.67 -31.08 7.19
N VAL A 15 14.98 -31.62 6.01
CA VAL A 15 14.85 -33.07 5.71
C VAL A 15 16.11 -33.82 6.14
N LEU A 16 17.28 -33.28 5.81
CA LEU A 16 18.56 -33.95 6.02
C LEU A 16 19.21 -33.57 7.35
N GLN A 17 18.74 -32.51 8.02
CA GLN A 17 19.34 -31.90 9.22
C GLN A 17 20.79 -31.44 9.04
N GLU A 18 21.27 -31.39 7.80
CA GLU A 18 22.63 -31.02 7.46
C GLU A 18 22.78 -29.50 7.28
N PRO A 19 23.93 -28.92 7.67
CA PRO A 19 24.28 -27.54 7.36
C PRO A 19 24.34 -27.34 5.84
N ILE A 20 23.67 -26.30 5.35
CA ILE A 20 23.71 -25.91 3.93
C ILE A 20 24.92 -24.99 3.72
N ILE A 21 25.63 -25.23 2.62
CA ILE A 21 26.77 -24.39 2.19
C ILE A 21 26.27 -22.96 1.96
N GLY A 22 27.02 -22.00 2.49
CA GLY A 22 26.75 -20.58 2.40
C GLY A 22 26.94 -20.03 0.99
N ILE A 23 26.86 -18.70 0.85
CA ILE A 23 27.05 -18.06 -0.46
C ILE A 23 28.56 -17.96 -0.73
N GLN A 24 29.07 -18.88 -1.55
CA GLN A 24 30.45 -18.82 -2.01
C GLN A 24 30.68 -17.57 -2.88
N ILE A 25 31.71 -16.80 -2.53
CA ILE A 25 32.21 -15.69 -3.33
C ILE A 25 32.54 -16.27 -4.72
N THR A 26 31.83 -15.82 -5.76
CA THR A 26 31.85 -16.25 -7.19
C THR A 26 30.79 -17.23 -7.69
N ALA A 27 30.05 -17.94 -6.83
CA ALA A 27 29.02 -18.89 -7.30
C ALA A 27 27.71 -18.21 -7.73
N TRP A 28 27.45 -17.00 -7.22
CA TRP A 28 26.21 -16.26 -7.47
C TRP A 28 26.54 -14.86 -8.00
N ASN A 29 26.03 -14.54 -9.19
CA ASN A 29 26.09 -13.21 -9.77
C ASN A 29 24.69 -12.56 -9.68
N PHE A 30 24.55 -11.56 -8.82
CA PHE A 30 23.31 -10.82 -8.67
C PHE A 30 23.33 -9.61 -9.59
N MET A 31 22.66 -9.71 -10.74
CA MET A 31 22.37 -8.55 -11.58
C MET A 31 21.08 -7.88 -11.10
N THR A 32 21.18 -6.66 -10.59
CA THR A 32 19.99 -5.82 -10.39
C THR A 32 19.59 -5.24 -11.74
N ILE A 33 18.53 -5.77 -12.34
CA ILE A 33 17.98 -5.21 -13.58
C ILE A 33 17.32 -3.88 -13.21
N SER A 34 17.99 -2.75 -13.50
CA SER A 34 17.29 -1.47 -13.60
C SER A 34 16.46 -1.52 -14.88
N ASN A 35 15.19 -1.93 -14.78
CA ASN A 35 14.26 -1.93 -15.90
C ASN A 35 13.97 -0.47 -16.32
N SER A 36 14.87 0.14 -17.10
CA SER A 36 14.59 1.34 -17.88
C SER A 36 13.76 0.94 -19.12
N GLY A 37 12.46 0.73 -18.90
CA GLY A 37 11.49 0.33 -19.92
C GLY A 37 10.31 1.31 -19.89
N SER A 38 10.33 2.22 -20.85
CA SER A 38 9.55 3.46 -21.05
C SER A 38 8.03 3.45 -20.85
N ILE A 39 7.40 2.32 -20.50
CA ILE A 39 5.96 2.23 -20.19
C ILE A 39 5.72 2.06 -18.68
N LYS A 40 6.67 1.47 -17.94
CA LYS A 40 6.63 1.42 -16.47
C LYS A 40 6.93 2.76 -15.84
N ASP A 41 7.83 3.56 -16.41
CA ASP A 41 8.25 4.84 -15.85
C ASP A 41 7.11 5.85 -15.66
N VAL A 42 6.05 5.78 -16.46
CA VAL A 42 4.89 6.69 -16.35
C VAL A 42 3.95 6.26 -15.21
N TYR A 43 3.79 4.95 -14.99
CA TYR A 43 2.97 4.41 -13.89
C TYR A 43 3.75 4.34 -12.57
N GLU A 44 5.04 4.01 -12.60
CA GLU A 44 5.95 4.00 -11.46
C GLU A 44 6.30 5.44 -10.99
N LYS A 45 6.34 6.45 -11.85
CA LYS A 45 6.57 7.82 -11.33
C LYS A 45 5.37 8.41 -10.60
N LYS A 46 4.15 7.94 -10.91
CA LYS A 46 2.90 8.44 -10.32
C LYS A 46 2.52 7.74 -9.01
N VAL A 47 2.86 6.46 -8.85
CA VAL A 47 2.63 5.71 -7.60
C VAL A 47 3.73 5.96 -6.55
N TYR A 48 4.93 6.39 -6.95
CA TYR A 48 6.11 6.42 -6.07
C TYR A 48 6.51 7.83 -5.60
N SER A 49 5.68 8.84 -5.87
CA SER A 49 5.83 10.23 -5.39
C SER A 49 4.78 10.65 -4.37
N SER A 50 3.73 9.84 -4.18
CA SER A 50 2.61 10.08 -3.27
C SER A 50 2.57 9.04 -2.15
N SER A 51 1.86 9.37 -1.07
CA SER A 51 1.54 8.40 -0.03
C SER A 51 0.44 7.45 -0.53
N ILE A 52 0.47 6.22 -0.06
CA ILE A 52 -0.44 5.15 -0.45
C ILE A 52 -1.33 4.84 0.75
N ASP A 53 -2.64 4.88 0.53
CA ASP A 53 -3.60 4.41 1.51
C ASP A 53 -3.85 2.92 1.28
N GLY A 54 -3.78 2.14 2.36
CA GLY A 54 -3.99 0.71 2.28
C GLY A 54 -4.51 0.10 3.55
N LYS A 55 -4.78 -1.20 3.46
CA LYS A 55 -5.46 -1.94 4.51
C LYS A 55 -5.05 -3.40 4.51
N VAL A 56 -5.08 -3.98 5.69
CA VAL A 56 -4.84 -5.40 5.95
C VAL A 56 -6.02 -5.98 6.70
N ARG A 57 -6.20 -7.30 6.65
CA ARG A 57 -7.25 -8.00 7.40
C ARG A 57 -6.62 -8.88 8.48
N LEU A 58 -7.28 -9.00 9.62
CA LEU A 58 -6.89 -9.93 10.66
C LEU A 58 -7.46 -11.33 10.40
N THR A 59 -6.71 -12.34 10.81
CA THR A 59 -7.16 -13.72 10.99
C THR A 59 -8.29 -13.80 12.04
N GLU A 60 -8.84 -15.00 12.23
CA GLU A 60 -9.91 -15.24 13.21
C GLU A 60 -9.40 -15.00 14.62
N MET A 61 -8.26 -15.62 14.91
CA MET A 61 -7.56 -15.45 16.18
C MET A 61 -7.19 -13.99 16.41
N GLY A 62 -6.66 -13.32 15.38
CA GLY A 62 -6.35 -11.90 15.43
C GLY A 62 -7.56 -11.02 15.70
N THR A 63 -8.69 -11.31 15.04
CA THR A 63 -9.97 -10.63 15.23
C THR A 63 -10.46 -10.80 16.66
N SER A 64 -10.49 -12.02 17.19
CA SER A 64 -10.89 -12.30 18.57
C SER A 64 -9.97 -11.61 19.59
N TYR A 65 -8.66 -11.65 19.35
CA TYR A 65 -7.67 -10.97 20.19
C TYR A 65 -7.91 -9.45 20.20
N PHE A 66 -7.98 -8.81 19.03
CA PHE A 66 -8.22 -7.37 18.91
C PHE A 66 -9.58 -6.95 19.52
N LYS A 67 -10.62 -7.76 19.31
CA LYS A 67 -11.97 -7.52 19.85
C LYS A 67 -12.00 -7.49 21.38
N SER A 68 -11.11 -8.23 22.05
CA SER A 68 -11.02 -8.28 23.52
C SER A 68 -10.63 -6.95 24.17
N PHE A 69 -9.94 -6.07 23.45
CA PHE A 69 -9.47 -4.77 23.95
C PHE A 69 -9.82 -3.59 23.05
N LYS A 70 -10.72 -3.77 22.06
CA LYS A 70 -11.08 -2.72 21.07
C LYS A 70 -11.57 -1.40 21.68
N HIS A 71 -12.06 -1.43 22.92
CA HIS A 71 -12.54 -0.25 23.66
C HIS A 71 -11.45 0.41 24.52
N ASP A 72 -10.30 -0.24 24.71
CA ASP A 72 -9.13 0.30 25.39
C ASP A 72 -8.25 1.03 24.35
N LYS A 73 -8.34 2.35 24.34
CA LYS A 73 -7.61 3.20 23.38
C LYS A 73 -6.09 3.02 23.45
N ILE A 74 -5.54 2.73 24.63
CA ILE A 74 -4.09 2.56 24.83
C ILE A 74 -3.65 1.26 24.16
N LYS A 75 -4.36 0.16 24.43
CA LYS A 75 -4.04 -1.15 23.83
C LYS A 75 -4.28 -1.18 22.33
N VAL A 76 -5.33 -0.53 21.85
CA VAL A 76 -5.57 -0.38 20.40
C VAL A 76 -4.39 0.34 19.76
N ARG A 77 -3.97 1.48 20.31
CA ARG A 77 -2.81 2.22 19.80
C ARG A 77 -1.54 1.37 19.84
N GLU A 78 -1.27 0.68 20.94
CA GLU A 78 -0.11 -0.21 21.09
C GLU A 78 -0.11 -1.32 20.02
N PHE A 79 -1.26 -1.92 19.74
CA PHE A 79 -1.39 -2.94 18.70
C PHE A 79 -1.00 -2.38 17.33
N PHE A 80 -1.56 -1.23 16.96
CA PHE A 80 -1.27 -0.57 15.69
C PHE A 80 0.19 -0.13 15.57
N ASP A 81 0.74 0.52 16.60
CA ASP A 81 2.11 1.02 16.61
C ASP A 81 3.11 -0.13 16.48
N ASN A 82 2.93 -1.22 17.24
CA ASN A 82 3.81 -2.39 17.12
C ASN A 82 3.65 -3.13 15.79
N LEU A 83 2.42 -3.28 15.29
CA LEU A 83 2.18 -3.87 13.98
C LEU A 83 2.91 -3.09 12.87
N THR A 84 2.77 -1.76 12.84
CA THR A 84 3.45 -0.94 11.84
C THR A 84 4.97 -1.00 11.95
N GLN A 85 5.53 -1.09 13.16
CA GLN A 85 6.96 -1.29 13.35
C GLN A 85 7.45 -2.65 12.84
N GLU A 86 6.71 -3.73 13.10
CA GLU A 86 7.05 -5.06 12.58
C GLU A 86 7.02 -5.07 11.04
N LEU A 87 6.02 -4.43 10.43
CA LEU A 87 5.93 -4.31 8.97
C LEU A 87 7.08 -3.47 8.39
N ALA A 88 7.43 -2.35 9.01
CA ALA A 88 8.54 -1.50 8.55
C ALA A 88 9.89 -2.22 8.59
N LYS A 89 10.12 -3.01 9.66
CA LYS A 89 11.31 -3.85 9.80
C LYS A 89 11.37 -4.98 8.76
N ALA A 90 10.22 -5.50 8.35
CA ALA A 90 10.15 -6.59 7.38
C ALA A 90 10.52 -6.16 5.95
N ILE A 91 10.28 -4.91 5.55
CA ILE A 91 10.64 -4.35 4.22
C ILE A 91 11.82 -3.36 4.33
N PRO A 92 12.75 -3.62 5.26
CA PRO A 92 13.75 -2.67 5.79
C PRO A 92 13.55 -1.17 5.48
N VAL A 93 12.36 -0.60 5.75
CA VAL A 93 12.10 0.84 5.58
C VAL A 93 12.17 1.57 6.91
N GLY A 94 12.40 2.88 6.85
CA GLY A 94 12.29 3.74 8.04
C GLY A 94 10.94 3.54 8.74
N PRO A 95 10.89 3.48 10.08
CA PRO A 95 9.66 3.21 10.84
C PRO A 95 8.56 4.23 10.56
N GLU A 96 8.91 5.45 10.14
CA GLU A 96 7.96 6.49 9.76
C GLU A 96 7.30 6.27 8.38
N ARG A 97 7.76 5.27 7.62
CA ARG A 97 7.23 4.96 6.28
C ARG A 97 5.94 4.18 6.33
N ILE A 98 5.78 3.27 7.29
CA ILE A 98 4.53 2.54 7.51
C ILE A 98 3.78 3.21 8.65
N THR A 99 2.57 3.67 8.40
CA THR A 99 1.81 4.52 9.32
C THR A 99 0.38 4.05 9.50
N ASN A 100 -0.25 4.48 10.58
CA ASN A 100 -1.62 4.15 10.89
C ASN A 100 -2.29 5.36 11.56
N ASN A 101 -3.63 5.39 11.51
CA ASN A 101 -4.45 6.36 12.23
C ASN A 101 -5.31 5.69 13.32
N GLY A 102 -5.03 4.41 13.65
CA GLY A 102 -5.87 3.60 14.53
C GLY A 102 -7.26 3.24 13.97
N GLU A 103 -7.51 3.53 12.69
CA GLU A 103 -8.79 3.25 12.04
C GLU A 103 -8.93 1.76 11.74
N TYR A 104 -10.13 1.23 11.96
CA TYR A 104 -10.49 -0.14 11.63
C TYR A 104 -11.96 -0.25 11.24
N LYS A 105 -12.31 -1.31 10.51
CA LYS A 105 -13.70 -1.68 10.17
C LYS A 105 -13.90 -3.18 10.33
N ILE A 106 -15.16 -3.58 10.40
CA ILE A 106 -15.56 -4.99 10.38
C ILE A 106 -15.81 -5.38 8.92
N ASP A 107 -15.11 -6.41 8.47
CA ASP A 107 -15.31 -7.11 7.21
C ASP A 107 -16.38 -8.18 7.39
N THR A 108 -17.57 -7.88 6.87
CA THR A 108 -18.71 -8.79 6.85
C THR A 108 -18.78 -9.64 5.58
N SER A 109 -17.82 -9.48 4.64
CA SER A 109 -17.77 -10.30 3.41
C SER A 109 -17.29 -11.73 3.65
N VAL A 110 -16.74 -12.00 4.83
CA VAL A 110 -16.27 -13.31 5.26
C VAL A 110 -16.96 -13.73 6.56
N LEU A 111 -17.18 -15.03 6.71
CA LEU A 111 -17.73 -15.64 7.92
C LEU A 111 -16.69 -16.58 8.55
N PRO A 112 -16.39 -16.44 9.86
CA PRO A 112 -16.86 -15.37 10.75
C PRO A 112 -16.27 -14.00 10.37
N GLU A 113 -16.95 -12.92 10.78
CA GLU A 113 -16.54 -11.53 10.53
C GLU A 113 -15.09 -11.28 10.97
N ARG A 114 -14.37 -10.43 10.22
CA ARG A 114 -12.95 -10.11 10.49
C ARG A 114 -12.72 -8.63 10.62
N TYR A 115 -11.68 -8.22 11.35
CA TYR A 115 -11.30 -6.80 11.38
C TYR A 115 -10.37 -6.45 10.23
N ILE A 116 -10.67 -5.35 9.54
CA ILE A 116 -9.78 -4.67 8.60
C ILE A 116 -9.13 -3.50 9.32
N LEU A 117 -7.81 -3.40 9.24
CA LEU A 117 -7.00 -2.34 9.81
C LEU A 117 -6.43 -1.46 8.69
N TYR A 118 -6.48 -0.14 8.87
CA TYR A 118 -5.97 0.81 7.89
C TYR A 118 -4.50 1.14 8.15
N ILE A 119 -3.63 0.75 7.22
CA ILE A 119 -2.17 0.85 7.29
C ILE A 119 -1.67 1.51 6.00
N ASN A 120 -1.09 2.70 6.13
CA ASN A 120 -0.71 3.56 5.02
C ASN A 120 0.81 3.61 4.84
N ILE A 121 1.25 3.78 3.60
CA ILE A 121 2.67 3.92 3.24
C ILE A 121 2.92 5.39 2.89
N LYS A 122 3.78 6.08 3.65
CA LYS A 122 4.17 7.45 3.34
C LYS A 122 5.14 7.49 2.15
N LYS A 123 5.04 8.56 1.36
CA LYS A 123 6.01 8.86 0.30
C LYS A 123 7.44 8.89 0.83
N ALA A 124 8.39 8.49 -0.02
CA ALA A 124 9.81 8.59 0.32
C ALA A 124 10.24 10.05 0.50
N LYS A 125 11.08 10.32 1.50
CA LYS A 125 11.64 11.67 1.73
C LYS A 125 12.84 11.96 0.83
N LYS A 126 13.63 10.93 0.50
CA LYS A 126 14.81 11.04 -0.36
C LYS A 126 14.70 10.04 -1.51
N LYS A 127 15.32 10.36 -2.65
CA LYS A 127 15.39 9.46 -3.82
C LYS A 127 16.13 8.15 -3.52
N THR A 128 17.07 8.16 -2.57
CA THR A 128 17.81 6.98 -2.12
C THR A 128 16.97 6.04 -1.24
N ASP A 129 15.89 6.55 -0.65
CA ASP A 129 14.99 5.81 0.25
C ASP A 129 13.79 5.25 -0.52
N MET A 130 13.88 5.20 -1.85
CA MET A 130 12.84 4.76 -2.77
C MET A 130 12.95 3.24 -2.91
N PRO A 131 12.13 2.44 -2.23
CA PRO A 131 12.21 1.00 -2.35
C PRO A 131 11.55 0.59 -3.65
N VAL A 132 12.03 -0.52 -4.20
CA VAL A 132 11.37 -1.24 -5.29
C VAL A 132 10.02 -1.71 -4.73
N ASN A 133 8.92 -1.22 -5.29
CA ASN A 133 7.54 -1.66 -5.09
C ASN A 133 7.07 -2.12 -3.67
N LEU A 134 7.00 -1.19 -2.71
CA LEU A 134 6.57 -1.48 -1.31
C LEU A 134 5.18 -2.13 -1.16
N VAL A 135 4.27 -1.87 -2.09
CA VAL A 135 2.91 -2.43 -2.04
C VAL A 135 2.97 -3.93 -2.27
N ASP A 136 3.66 -4.34 -3.34
CA ASP A 136 3.80 -5.74 -3.70
C ASP A 136 4.67 -6.49 -2.68
N ASP A 137 5.68 -5.83 -2.12
CA ASP A 137 6.50 -6.39 -1.03
C ASP A 137 5.66 -6.69 0.22
N LEU A 138 4.85 -5.73 0.70
CA LEU A 138 3.96 -5.97 1.85
C LEU A 138 2.97 -7.09 1.57
N ASP A 139 2.33 -7.05 0.39
CA ASP A 139 1.35 -8.06 0.00
C ASP A 139 1.97 -9.46 -0.02
N THR A 140 3.15 -9.58 -0.65
CA THR A 140 3.91 -10.84 -0.74
C THR A 140 4.29 -11.33 0.65
N LEU A 141 4.84 -10.47 1.51
CA LEU A 141 5.27 -10.90 2.84
C LEU A 141 4.10 -11.39 3.70
N ILE A 142 2.92 -10.77 3.60
CA ILE A 142 1.71 -11.19 4.31
C ILE A 142 1.17 -12.50 3.74
N LYS A 143 1.07 -12.63 2.41
CA LYS A 143 0.59 -13.85 1.75
C LYS A 143 1.46 -15.06 2.04
N TYR A 144 2.77 -14.86 2.17
CA TYR A 144 3.73 -15.92 2.48
C TYR A 144 4.18 -15.90 3.94
N LYS A 145 3.37 -15.38 4.87
CA LYS A 145 3.76 -15.18 6.28
C LYS A 145 4.36 -16.43 6.95
N ILE A 146 3.96 -17.64 6.54
CA ILE A 146 4.48 -18.90 7.10
C ILE A 146 6.00 -19.07 6.97
N ILE A 147 6.63 -18.41 5.99
CA ILE A 147 8.08 -18.46 5.74
C ILE A 147 8.76 -17.09 5.80
N THR A 148 8.04 -16.01 6.08
CA THR A 148 8.60 -14.66 6.16
C THR A 148 8.66 -14.19 7.61
N VAL A 149 9.46 -13.14 7.86
CA VAL A 149 9.62 -12.56 9.21
C VAL A 149 8.31 -12.10 9.83
N ILE A 150 7.31 -11.73 9.00
CA ILE A 150 5.95 -11.33 9.43
C ILE A 150 5.25 -12.48 10.19
N GLY A 151 5.47 -13.74 9.82
CA GLY A 151 4.86 -14.88 10.54
C GLY A 151 5.42 -15.12 11.93
N SER A 152 6.60 -14.57 12.23
CA SER A 152 7.25 -14.65 13.54
C SER A 152 7.03 -13.43 14.42
N GLY A 153 6.39 -12.38 13.90
CA GLY A 153 6.12 -11.16 14.66
C GLY A 153 4.99 -11.34 15.67
N LYS A 154 5.03 -10.57 16.76
CA LYS A 154 4.06 -10.68 17.86
C LYS A 154 2.67 -10.20 17.44
N TYR A 155 2.61 -9.22 16.54
CA TYR A 155 1.36 -8.60 16.09
C TYR A 155 1.05 -8.95 14.63
N SER A 156 2.09 -9.04 13.80
CA SER A 156 1.98 -9.34 12.38
C SER A 156 1.60 -10.80 12.07
N ILE A 157 1.80 -11.72 13.01
CA ILE A 157 1.27 -13.11 12.92
C ILE A 157 -0.25 -13.15 12.75
N TYR A 158 -0.96 -12.14 13.27
CA TYR A 158 -2.40 -12.04 13.20
C TYR A 158 -2.94 -11.61 11.84
N LEU A 159 -2.09 -11.23 10.88
CA LEU A 159 -2.51 -10.81 9.53
C LEU A 159 -3.01 -12.01 8.72
N ASP A 160 -4.09 -11.80 7.96
CA ASP A 160 -4.70 -12.81 7.10
C ASP A 160 -3.91 -12.94 5.79
N ASP A 161 -3.23 -14.08 5.66
CA ASP A 161 -2.42 -14.46 4.50
C ASP A 161 -3.24 -14.62 3.21
N LYS A 162 -4.55 -14.90 3.31
CA LYS A 162 -5.41 -14.96 2.13
C LYS A 162 -5.85 -13.58 1.63
N TYR A 163 -5.80 -12.57 2.51
CA TYR A 163 -6.21 -11.20 2.18
C TYR A 163 -5.04 -10.37 1.66
N GLY A 164 -3.86 -10.48 2.29
CA GLY A 164 -2.68 -9.73 1.89
C GLY A 164 -2.75 -8.23 2.24
N TYR A 165 -2.12 -7.40 1.40
CA TYR A 165 -2.16 -5.93 1.49
C TYR A 165 -2.96 -5.35 0.32
N VAL A 166 -3.98 -4.55 0.62
CA VAL A 166 -4.88 -3.99 -0.39
C VAL A 166 -4.83 -2.47 -0.33
N THR A 167 -4.54 -1.83 -1.48
CA THR A 167 -4.60 -0.38 -1.61
C THR A 167 -6.02 0.10 -1.88
N TYR A 168 -6.30 1.35 -1.52
CA TYR A 168 -7.55 2.01 -1.89
C TYR A 168 -7.32 3.50 -2.15
N ILE A 169 -8.23 4.10 -2.91
CA ILE A 169 -8.23 5.55 -3.15
C ILE A 169 -9.46 6.10 -2.44
N THR A 170 -9.25 7.08 -1.55
CA THR A 170 -10.37 7.82 -0.94
C THR A 170 -10.96 8.79 -1.95
N ILE A 171 -12.27 9.06 -1.83
CA ILE A 171 -12.95 10.07 -2.66
C ILE A 171 -12.24 11.42 -2.55
N GLN A 172 -11.83 11.82 -1.34
CA GLN A 172 -11.11 13.07 -1.11
C GLN A 172 -9.78 13.11 -1.87
N ARG A 173 -8.97 12.05 -1.79
CA ARG A 173 -7.70 11.97 -2.50
C ARG A 173 -7.88 11.96 -4.01
N TRP A 174 -8.91 11.27 -4.52
CA TRP A 174 -9.26 11.32 -5.94
C TRP A 174 -9.66 12.74 -6.36
N ILE A 175 -10.47 13.44 -5.57
CA ILE A 175 -10.86 14.83 -5.84
C ILE A 175 -9.61 15.73 -5.88
N ASP A 176 -8.74 15.67 -4.88
CA ASP A 176 -7.54 16.52 -4.82
C ASP A 176 -6.61 16.27 -6.02
N GLU A 177 -6.45 15.00 -6.43
CA GLU A 177 -5.66 14.62 -7.61
C GLU A 177 -6.29 15.06 -8.95
N ASN A 178 -7.62 15.17 -9.01
CA ASN A 178 -8.37 15.47 -10.24
C ASN A 178 -9.01 16.86 -10.26
N LEU A 179 -8.80 17.68 -9.23
CA LEU A 179 -9.50 18.96 -9.03
C LEU A 179 -9.35 19.90 -10.22
N GLY A 180 -8.13 20.00 -10.78
CA GLY A 180 -7.88 20.84 -11.96
C GLY A 180 -8.65 20.37 -13.20
N SER A 181 -8.73 19.07 -13.42
CA SER A 181 -9.52 18.50 -14.52
C SER A 181 -11.02 18.69 -14.28
N LEU A 182 -11.48 18.51 -13.05
CA LEU A 182 -12.86 18.74 -12.63
C LEU A 182 -13.29 20.19 -12.86
N LEU A 183 -12.49 21.16 -12.41
CA LEU A 183 -12.77 22.58 -12.66
C LEU A 183 -12.74 22.93 -14.15
N GLY A 184 -11.80 22.35 -14.91
CA GLY A 184 -11.74 22.53 -16.36
C GLY A 184 -13.00 22.02 -17.08
N THR A 185 -13.49 20.83 -16.71
CA THR A 185 -14.73 20.27 -17.28
C THR A 185 -15.96 21.08 -16.90
N ILE A 186 -16.05 21.58 -15.66
CA ILE A 186 -17.13 22.47 -15.22
C ILE A 186 -17.11 23.77 -16.02
N ALA A 187 -15.93 24.41 -16.15
CA ALA A 187 -15.78 25.65 -16.91
C ALA A 187 -16.14 25.47 -18.39
N LEU A 188 -15.74 24.36 -19.02
CA LEU A 188 -16.08 24.05 -20.40
C LEU A 188 -17.59 23.87 -20.59
N ASN A 189 -18.26 23.14 -19.70
CA ASN A 189 -19.71 22.95 -19.78
C ASN A 189 -20.46 24.27 -19.55
N ALA A 190 -20.02 25.11 -18.60
CA ALA A 190 -20.59 26.43 -18.38
C ALA A 190 -20.46 27.33 -19.61
N LEU A 191 -19.29 27.30 -20.28
CA LEU A 191 -19.06 28.04 -21.52
C LEU A 191 -19.99 27.57 -22.65
N LEU A 192 -20.14 26.25 -22.82
CA LEU A 192 -21.04 25.68 -23.83
C LEU A 192 -22.51 26.06 -23.60
N LEU A 193 -22.97 26.03 -22.35
CA LEU A 193 -24.32 26.48 -21.98
C LEU A 193 -24.50 27.98 -22.28
N LEU A 194 -23.48 28.79 -22.02
CA LEU A 194 -23.53 30.23 -22.26
C LEU A 194 -23.57 30.56 -23.76
N ILE A 195 -22.79 29.85 -24.58
CA ILE A 195 -22.85 29.95 -26.05
C ILE A 195 -24.22 29.50 -26.56
N SER A 196 -24.77 28.39 -26.05
CA SER A 196 -26.09 27.90 -26.43
C SER A 196 -27.19 28.91 -26.08
N TYR A 197 -27.11 29.52 -24.90
CA TYR A 197 -28.03 30.56 -24.47
C TYR A 197 -27.96 31.80 -25.38
N LEU A 198 -26.75 32.30 -25.66
CA LEU A 198 -26.55 33.45 -26.56
C LEU A 198 -27.09 33.16 -27.98
N LYS A 199 -26.83 31.96 -28.51
CA LYS A 199 -27.36 31.53 -29.82
C LYS A 199 -28.89 31.51 -29.83
N ASN A 200 -29.51 31.05 -28.74
CA ASN A 200 -30.97 31.02 -28.62
C ASN A 200 -31.55 32.45 -28.55
N VAL A 201 -30.94 33.35 -27.78
CA VAL A 201 -31.34 34.77 -27.70
C VAL A 201 -31.19 35.49 -29.04
N CYS A 202 -30.08 35.27 -29.77
CA CYS A 202 -29.90 35.82 -31.11
C CYS A 202 -30.95 35.30 -32.10
N ASN A 203 -31.28 34.00 -32.05
CA ASN A 203 -32.36 33.43 -32.88
C ASN A 203 -33.73 34.05 -32.56
N LEU A 204 -34.05 34.27 -31.28
CA LEU A 204 -35.29 34.94 -30.87
C LEU A 204 -35.35 36.41 -31.33
N HIS A 205 -34.23 37.11 -31.38
CA HIS A 205 -34.18 38.50 -31.86
C HIS A 205 -34.32 38.62 -33.38
N MET A 206 -33.87 37.62 -34.16
CA MET A 206 -34.10 37.59 -35.62
C MET A 206 -35.56 37.35 -36.00
N TRP A 207 -36.36 36.71 -35.15
CA TRP A 207 -37.81 36.55 -35.36
C TRP A 207 -38.65 37.79 -35.00
N LYS A 208 -38.04 38.85 -34.46
CA LYS A 208 -38.72 40.12 -34.16
C LYS A 208 -38.60 41.16 -35.30
N CYS A 209 -38.02 40.81 -36.44
CA CYS A 209 -37.82 41.73 -37.58
C CYS A 209 -38.59 41.34 -38.86
N TYR A 210 -39.68 40.58 -38.76
CA TYR A 210 -40.64 40.38 -39.86
C TYR A 210 -42.02 40.92 -39.47
#